data_AF-A0A6V8PEE3-F1
#
_entry.id   AF-A0A6V8PEE3-F1
#
_cell.length_a   1.000
_cell.length_b   1.000
_cell.length_c   1.000
_cell.angle_alpha   90.00
_cell.angle_beta   90.00
_cell.angle_gamma   90.00
#
_symmetry.space_group_name_H-M   'P 1'
#
loop_
_entity.id
_entity.type
_entity.pdbx_description
1 polymer ?
#
loop_
_entity_poly.entity_id
_entity_poly.type
_entity_poly.pdbx_seq_one_letter_code
_entity_poly.pdbx_strand_id
1 'polypeptide(L)'
;MSNTEEIINKGNKYLMATYARLPVVFQRGEDYHLWDVEGKEYLDFIAGYGVCSVGHSHPRVVEAIVEQAREIIQPSNLFYNCPQVELAELLSRLTIGGRSFLANSGAEANEAAIKLARKYSRQKFRENRYEIITAYNSFHGRTLATLAATGQLSKQKSFAPLTPGFKHVPFNNVEEMEKAISEKDCAVMIEPIQGEGGVIVPDQSFLGKVRKLCNDHNLLLIIDEIQTGMGRTGELFAYQHYGIEPDILTLAKGLGGGVPIGVMMARDPLWEVFDVGSHGSTFGGNALACTAALATLRIILEEDLSSRAKRTGEFFMERLKELHRKWPQFISQVRGKGLMLAMEFKGDIAEEIVRQGLEEGLVLNGLTPRVIRFLPPLTIEESAIERLIDFLNQVLIKLEKQH
;
A
#
# COMPACT_ATOMS: atom_id res chain seq x y z
N MET A 1 28.29 -11.50 17.35
CA MET A 1 26.98 -11.34 16.71
C MET A 1 26.13 -12.51 17.14
N SER A 2 24.88 -12.29 17.58
CA SER A 2 23.96 -13.40 17.87
C SER A 2 23.65 -14.14 16.56
N ASN A 3 23.63 -15.47 16.59
CA ASN A 3 23.22 -16.25 15.42
C ASN A 3 21.67 -16.22 15.25
N THR A 4 21.18 -16.63 14.08
CA THR A 4 19.76 -16.58 13.70
C THR A 4 18.84 -17.20 14.76
N GLU A 5 19.19 -18.38 15.26
CA GLU A 5 18.40 -19.13 16.24
C GLU A 5 18.22 -18.37 17.57
N GLU A 6 19.28 -17.75 18.09
CA GLU A 6 19.22 -17.00 19.34
C GLU A 6 18.23 -15.81 19.22
N ILE A 7 18.28 -15.09 18.09
CA ILE A 7 17.41 -13.93 17.85
C ILE A 7 15.95 -14.38 17.68
N ILE A 8 15.69 -15.46 16.94
CA ILE A 8 14.35 -16.03 16.78
C ILE A 8 13.78 -16.46 18.13
N ASN A 9 14.57 -17.14 18.97
CA ASN A 9 14.14 -17.58 20.29
C ASN A 9 13.80 -16.41 21.22
N LYS A 10 14.61 -15.34 21.21
CA LYS A 10 14.28 -14.10 21.92
C LYS A 10 13.00 -13.47 21.36
N GLY A 11 12.85 -13.40 20.04
CA GLY A 11 11.66 -12.90 19.36
C GLY A 11 10.39 -13.64 19.78
N ASN A 12 10.42 -14.97 19.78
CA ASN A 12 9.30 -15.81 20.21
C ASN A 12 8.93 -15.61 21.69
N LYS A 13 9.92 -15.31 22.54
CA LYS A 13 9.70 -15.05 23.96
C LYS A 13 9.09 -13.67 24.24
N TYR A 14 9.50 -12.64 23.49
CA TYR A 14 9.23 -11.24 23.84
C TYR A 14 8.29 -10.50 22.87
N LEU A 15 8.01 -11.03 21.68
CA LEU A 15 7.09 -10.44 20.71
C LEU A 15 5.75 -11.17 20.68
N MET A 16 4.66 -10.42 20.46
CA MET A 16 3.37 -11.03 20.17
C MET A 16 3.42 -11.82 18.83
N ALA A 17 2.77 -12.98 18.81
CA ALA A 17 2.68 -13.87 17.65
C ALA A 17 1.60 -13.41 16.64
N THR A 18 1.69 -12.16 16.17
CA THR A 18 0.74 -11.55 15.23
C THR A 18 1.07 -11.78 13.76
N TYR A 19 2.18 -12.48 13.48
CA TYR A 19 2.68 -12.79 12.13
C TYR A 19 3.20 -14.24 12.07
N ALA A 20 2.95 -14.92 10.95
CA ALA A 20 3.63 -16.17 10.58
C ALA A 20 5.02 -15.82 10.03
N ARG A 21 6.00 -15.61 10.92
CA ARG A 21 7.36 -15.20 10.54
C ARG A 21 8.11 -16.35 9.89
N LEU A 22 8.82 -16.07 8.81
CA LEU A 22 9.79 -16.98 8.21
C LEU A 22 11.08 -17.02 9.07
N PRO A 23 11.83 -18.14 9.07
CA PRO A 23 12.99 -18.33 9.94
C PRO A 23 14.26 -17.64 9.39
N VAL A 24 14.22 -16.31 9.22
CA VAL A 24 15.33 -15.48 8.75
C VAL A 24 15.42 -14.20 9.60
N VAL A 25 16.63 -13.71 9.82
CA VAL A 25 16.88 -12.47 10.55
C VAL A 25 17.73 -11.54 9.70
N PHE A 26 17.07 -10.56 9.06
CA PHE A 26 17.75 -9.55 8.26
C PHE A 26 18.47 -8.51 9.14
N GLN A 27 19.68 -8.12 8.73
CA GLN A 27 20.50 -7.12 9.42
C GLN A 27 20.89 -5.94 8.52
N ARG A 28 20.98 -6.15 7.20
CA ARG A 28 21.35 -5.12 6.23
C ARG A 28 20.42 -5.16 5.04
N GLY A 29 20.13 -4.00 4.47
CA GLY A 29 19.43 -3.86 3.20
C GLY A 29 19.98 -2.70 2.39
N GLU A 30 20.09 -2.91 1.08
CA GLU A 30 20.62 -1.95 0.10
C GLU A 30 19.88 -2.20 -1.22
N ASP A 31 19.19 -1.17 -1.72
CA ASP A 31 18.31 -1.30 -2.90
C ASP A 31 17.31 -2.46 -2.76
N TYR A 32 17.30 -3.45 -3.66
CA TYR A 32 16.46 -4.65 -3.58
C TYR A 32 17.18 -5.86 -2.96
N HIS A 33 18.35 -5.64 -2.35
CA HIS A 33 19.11 -6.68 -1.67
C HIS A 33 18.93 -6.60 -0.16
N LEU A 34 18.88 -7.77 0.48
CA LEU A 34 18.88 -7.96 1.92
C LEU A 34 19.98 -8.94 2.31
N TRP A 35 20.59 -8.75 3.47
CA TRP A 35 21.52 -9.72 4.07
C TRP A 35 21.07 -10.09 5.47
N ASP A 36 21.10 -11.38 5.76
CA ASP A 36 20.86 -11.89 7.10
C ASP A 36 22.08 -11.78 8.02
N VAL A 37 21.89 -12.12 9.29
CA VAL A 37 22.97 -12.13 10.31
C VAL A 37 24.04 -13.21 10.06
N GLU A 38 23.81 -14.13 9.13
CA GLU A 38 24.77 -15.17 8.70
C GLU A 38 25.53 -14.75 7.44
N GLY A 39 25.19 -13.60 6.85
CA GLY A 39 25.82 -13.03 5.66
C GLY A 39 25.23 -13.53 4.34
N LYS A 40 24.16 -14.33 4.37
CA LYS A 40 23.47 -14.76 3.15
C LYS A 40 22.71 -13.59 2.55
N GLU A 41 22.82 -13.46 1.23
CA GLU A 41 22.14 -12.44 0.44
C GLU A 41 20.79 -12.93 -0.08
N TYR A 42 19.83 -12.00 -0.18
CA TYR A 42 18.48 -12.22 -0.66
C TYR A 42 18.04 -11.10 -1.59
N LEU A 43 17.31 -11.44 -2.66
CA LEU A 43 16.60 -10.50 -3.52
C LEU A 43 15.18 -10.28 -2.99
N ASP A 44 14.81 -9.03 -2.71
CA ASP A 44 13.53 -8.67 -2.11
C ASP A 44 12.47 -8.29 -3.14
N PHE A 45 11.46 -9.16 -3.28
CA PHE A 45 10.29 -8.93 -4.14
C PHE A 45 9.07 -8.42 -3.37
N ILE A 46 9.23 -7.99 -2.12
CA ILE A 46 8.15 -7.49 -1.25
C ILE A 46 8.38 -6.02 -0.86
N ALA A 47 9.63 -5.59 -0.69
CA ALA A 47 10.01 -4.24 -0.28
C ALA A 47 9.24 -3.76 0.97
N GLY A 48 9.10 -4.64 1.97
CA GLY A 48 8.29 -4.33 3.17
C GLY A 48 6.81 -4.07 2.86
N TYR A 49 6.23 -4.80 1.90
CA TYR A 49 4.86 -4.62 1.39
C TYR A 49 4.66 -3.36 0.54
N GLY A 50 5.68 -3.00 -0.25
CA GLY A 50 5.74 -1.80 -1.09
C GLY A 50 6.15 -0.53 -0.35
N VAL A 51 6.76 -0.66 0.84
CA VAL A 51 7.25 0.45 1.67
C VAL A 51 8.57 0.99 1.15
N CYS A 52 9.56 0.14 0.88
CA CYS A 52 10.89 0.54 0.42
C CYS A 52 10.88 0.79 -1.10
N SER A 53 10.07 1.76 -1.55
CA SER A 53 9.84 1.99 -2.98
C SER A 53 11.09 2.47 -3.73
N VAL A 54 11.97 3.23 -3.10
CA VAL A 54 13.28 3.63 -3.66
C VAL A 54 14.41 2.66 -3.30
N GLY A 55 14.07 1.47 -2.79
CA GLY A 55 15.04 0.51 -2.27
C GLY A 55 15.33 0.68 -0.77
N HIS A 56 15.97 -0.32 -0.19
CA HIS A 56 16.38 -0.35 1.21
C HIS A 56 17.53 0.62 1.45
N SER A 57 17.43 1.40 2.54
CA SER A 57 18.49 2.30 3.01
C SER A 57 19.07 3.22 1.92
N HIS A 58 18.21 3.72 1.01
CA HIS A 58 18.67 4.54 -0.11
C HIS A 58 19.57 5.69 0.37
N PRO A 59 20.80 5.86 -0.14
CA PRO A 59 21.79 6.78 0.43
C PRO A 59 21.28 8.21 0.63
N ARG A 60 20.60 8.76 -0.38
CA ARG A 60 19.99 10.10 -0.33
C ARG A 60 18.91 10.26 0.76
N VAL A 61 18.15 9.20 1.06
CA VAL A 61 17.14 9.22 2.13
C VAL A 61 17.82 9.14 3.50
N VAL A 62 18.81 8.25 3.63
CA VAL A 62 19.58 8.08 4.87
C VAL A 62 20.32 9.37 5.23
N GLU A 63 21.00 9.99 4.27
CA GLU A 63 21.72 11.26 4.48
C GLU A 63 20.78 12.37 4.95
N ALA A 64 19.65 12.56 4.26
CA ALA A 64 18.65 13.57 4.64
C ALA A 64 18.08 13.33 6.06
N ILE A 65 17.84 12.06 6.43
CA ILE A 65 17.40 11.70 7.79
C ILE A 65 18.48 12.02 8.82
N VAL A 66 19.74 11.67 8.55
CA VAL A 66 20.87 11.91 9.46
C VAL A 66 21.08 13.40 9.68
N GLU A 67 21.02 14.21 8.62
CA GLU A 67 21.09 15.67 8.72
C GLU A 67 19.94 16.24 9.55
N GLN A 68 18.70 15.88 9.22
CA GLN A 68 17.54 16.35 9.96
C GLN A 68 17.55 15.94 11.44
N ALA A 69 18.04 14.74 11.75
CA ALA A 69 18.15 14.25 13.12
C ALA A 69 19.13 15.04 13.98
N ARG A 70 20.13 15.70 13.38
CA ARG A 70 21.06 16.61 14.07
C ARG A 70 20.44 17.95 14.39
N GLU A 71 19.45 18.38 13.61
CA GLU A 71 18.77 19.66 13.76
C GLU A 71 17.56 19.56 14.71
N ILE A 72 16.51 18.85 14.29
CA ILE A 72 15.29 18.65 15.08
C ILE A 72 14.51 17.45 14.57
N ILE A 73 14.07 16.59 15.49
CA ILE A 73 13.25 15.41 15.15
C ILE A 73 11.76 15.76 15.24
N GLN A 74 11.32 16.30 16.38
CA GLN A 74 9.91 16.53 16.64
C GLN A 74 9.64 17.81 17.45
N PRO A 75 9.22 18.92 16.80
CA PRO A 75 8.78 20.12 17.49
C PRO A 75 7.34 20.07 18.01
N SER A 76 6.53 19.05 17.67
CA SER A 76 5.07 19.01 17.83
C SER A 76 4.30 19.90 16.84
N ASN A 77 3.00 19.64 16.68
CA ASN A 77 2.11 20.43 15.81
C ASN A 77 1.66 21.78 16.42
N LEU A 78 2.16 22.15 17.60
CA LEU A 78 1.97 23.50 18.13
C LEU A 78 2.86 24.53 17.42
N PHE A 79 3.93 24.08 16.77
CA PHE A 79 4.87 24.91 16.04
C PHE A 79 5.01 24.42 14.60
N TYR A 80 5.40 25.33 13.72
CA TYR A 80 5.75 24.97 12.34
C TYR A 80 7.15 24.36 12.27
N ASN A 81 7.36 23.50 11.27
CA ASN A 81 8.69 23.09 10.85
C ASN A 81 8.77 23.07 9.32
N CYS A 82 9.94 23.43 8.76
CA CYS A 82 10.10 23.60 7.32
C CYS A 82 9.79 22.31 6.52
N PRO A 83 10.31 21.12 6.90
CA PRO A 83 10.03 19.89 6.16
C PRO A 83 8.54 19.55 6.07
N GLN A 84 7.77 19.80 7.14
CA GLN A 84 6.33 19.57 7.15
C GLN A 84 5.60 20.47 6.13
N VAL A 85 5.96 21.75 6.09
CA VAL A 85 5.35 22.73 5.16
C VAL A 85 5.76 22.43 3.72
N GLU A 86 7.04 22.15 3.47
CA GLU A 86 7.56 21.79 2.16
C GLU A 86 6.91 20.51 1.61
N LEU A 87 6.73 19.49 2.46
CA LEU A 87 6.05 18.25 2.07
C LEU A 87 4.59 18.52 1.72
N ALA A 88 3.88 19.32 2.52
CA ALA A 88 2.50 19.68 2.25
C ALA A 88 2.35 20.46 0.92
N GLU A 89 3.24 21.41 0.66
CA GLU A 89 3.27 22.16 -0.60
C GLU A 89 3.52 21.23 -1.80
N LEU A 90 4.54 20.37 -1.71
CA LEU A 90 4.89 19.43 -2.77
C LEU A 90 3.74 18.47 -3.07
N LEU A 91 3.14 17.87 -2.04
CA LEU A 91 2.00 16.96 -2.21
C LEU A 91 0.77 17.67 -2.79
N SER A 92 0.50 18.92 -2.39
CA SER A 92 -0.60 19.70 -2.97
C SER A 92 -0.39 19.87 -4.49
N ARG A 93 0.83 20.20 -4.94
CA ARG A 93 1.14 20.34 -6.37
C ARG A 93 1.05 19.03 -7.17
N LEU A 94 1.42 17.90 -6.55
CA LEU A 94 1.49 16.60 -7.25
C LEU A 94 0.17 15.83 -7.27
N THR A 95 -0.77 16.16 -6.39
CA THR A 95 -2.02 15.39 -6.19
C THR A 95 -3.23 16.16 -6.73
N ILE A 96 -4.34 16.13 -5.98
CA ILE A 96 -5.63 16.76 -6.29
C ILE A 96 -5.68 18.24 -5.87
N GLY A 97 -4.52 18.90 -5.75
CA GLY A 97 -4.41 20.14 -4.98
C GLY A 97 -4.66 19.88 -3.49
N GLY A 98 -5.23 20.88 -2.81
CA GLY A 98 -5.75 20.64 -1.48
C GLY A 98 -4.77 20.93 -0.33
N ARG A 99 -5.19 20.56 0.88
CA ARG A 99 -4.39 20.60 2.12
C ARG A 99 -4.22 19.18 2.66
N SER A 100 -3.12 18.97 3.35
CA SER A 100 -2.76 17.69 3.95
C SER A 100 -3.05 17.67 5.46
N PHE A 101 -3.47 16.51 5.96
CA PHE A 101 -3.29 16.11 7.35
C PHE A 101 -2.22 15.03 7.40
N LEU A 102 -1.15 15.27 8.15
CA LEU A 102 -0.03 14.33 8.29
C LEU A 102 -0.20 13.48 9.55
N ALA A 103 -0.04 12.18 9.38
CA ALA A 103 -0.16 11.11 10.37
C ALA A 103 1.07 10.18 10.29
N ASN A 104 1.03 9.03 10.97
CA ASN A 104 2.17 8.12 11.11
C ASN A 104 2.00 6.82 10.32
N SER A 105 0.77 6.51 9.90
CA SER A 105 0.44 5.28 9.19
C SER A 105 -0.70 5.47 8.21
N GLY A 106 -0.84 4.52 7.28
CA GLY A 106 -1.99 4.47 6.37
C GLY A 106 -3.32 4.30 7.11
N ALA A 107 -3.35 3.54 8.22
CA ALA A 107 -4.56 3.39 9.02
C ALA A 107 -5.00 4.72 9.64
N GLU A 108 -4.07 5.54 10.15
CA GLU A 108 -4.41 6.87 10.67
C GLU A 108 -4.82 7.85 9.55
N ALA A 109 -4.18 7.78 8.37
CA ALA A 109 -4.59 8.57 7.21
C ALA A 109 -6.04 8.24 6.79
N ASN A 110 -6.40 6.95 6.79
CA ASN A 110 -7.76 6.49 6.50
C ASN A 110 -8.75 6.85 7.61
N GLU A 111 -8.37 6.77 8.90
CA GLU A 111 -9.19 7.30 10.01
C GLU A 111 -9.48 8.80 9.81
N ALA A 112 -8.48 9.59 9.44
CA ALA A 112 -8.66 11.01 9.14
C ALA A 112 -9.64 11.22 7.97
N ALA A 113 -9.53 10.43 6.89
CA ALA A 113 -10.42 10.50 5.74
C ALA A 113 -11.88 10.16 6.10
N ILE A 114 -12.08 9.09 6.86
CA ILE A 114 -13.39 8.67 7.37
C ILE A 114 -14.01 9.77 8.23
N LYS A 115 -13.23 10.35 9.15
CA LYS A 115 -13.67 11.46 10.01
C LYS A 115 -14.02 12.71 9.21
N LEU A 116 -13.20 13.08 8.23
CA LEU A 116 -13.42 14.26 7.39
C LEU A 116 -14.72 14.11 6.60
N ALA A 117 -14.92 12.95 5.96
CA ALA A 117 -16.12 12.67 5.17
C ALA A 117 -17.39 12.73 6.02
N ARG A 118 -17.37 12.12 7.21
CA ARG A 118 -18.50 12.16 8.15
C ARG A 118 -18.78 13.57 8.67
N LYS A 119 -17.75 14.34 9.06
CA LYS A 119 -17.92 15.71 9.57
C LYS A 119 -18.43 16.65 8.47
N TYR A 120 -17.89 16.57 7.27
CA TYR A 120 -18.36 17.36 6.12
C TYR A 120 -19.83 17.06 5.81
N SER A 121 -20.17 15.77 5.74
CA SER A 121 -21.54 15.34 5.44
C SER A 121 -22.55 15.84 6.47
N ARG A 122 -22.18 15.80 7.76
CA ARG A 122 -22.98 16.35 8.86
C ARG A 122 -23.16 17.87 8.75
N GLN A 123 -22.11 18.61 8.40
CA GLN A 123 -22.17 20.08 8.28
C GLN A 123 -22.97 20.53 7.05
N LYS A 124 -22.81 19.83 5.91
CA LYS A 124 -23.41 20.23 4.63
C LYS A 124 -24.83 19.72 4.43
N PHE A 125 -25.14 18.53 4.94
CA PHE A 125 -26.42 17.86 4.68
C PHE A 125 -27.22 17.68 5.97
N ARG A 126 -27.02 16.56 6.67
CA ARG A 126 -27.77 16.21 7.89
C ARG A 126 -26.98 15.26 8.77
N GLU A 127 -27.33 15.21 10.06
CA GLU A 127 -26.56 14.46 11.06
C GLU A 127 -26.46 12.95 10.80
N ASN A 128 -27.49 12.34 10.20
CA ASN A 128 -27.56 10.89 10.02
C ASN A 128 -26.89 10.38 8.72
N ARG A 129 -26.15 11.24 8.01
CA ARG A 129 -25.46 10.87 6.75
C ARG A 129 -23.99 10.55 7.00
N TYR A 130 -23.69 9.35 7.50
CA TYR A 130 -22.35 8.93 7.95
C TYR A 130 -21.89 7.56 7.41
N GLU A 131 -22.73 6.84 6.66
CA GLU A 131 -22.40 5.53 6.11
C GLU A 131 -21.38 5.69 4.97
N ILE A 132 -20.41 4.77 4.88
CA ILE A 132 -19.38 4.76 3.83
C ILE A 132 -19.46 3.42 3.11
N ILE A 133 -19.57 3.47 1.78
CA ILE A 133 -19.55 2.28 0.93
C ILE A 133 -18.10 1.93 0.63
N THR A 134 -17.71 0.70 0.95
CA THR A 134 -16.41 0.08 0.62
C THR A 134 -16.64 -1.19 -0.17
N ALA A 135 -15.56 -1.84 -0.60
CA ALA A 135 -15.64 -3.06 -1.39
C ALA A 135 -15.24 -4.31 -0.58
N TYR A 136 -15.85 -5.46 -0.89
CA TYR A 136 -15.35 -6.75 -0.42
C TYR A 136 -13.90 -6.97 -0.86
N ASN A 137 -13.13 -7.68 -0.04
CA ASN A 137 -11.69 -7.93 -0.19
C ASN A 137 -10.78 -6.69 0.01
N SER A 138 -11.33 -5.49 0.24
CA SER A 138 -10.51 -4.30 0.50
C SER A 138 -9.68 -4.42 1.78
N PHE A 139 -8.65 -3.58 1.91
CA PHE A 139 -7.89 -3.43 3.14
C PHE A 139 -7.51 -1.97 3.40
N HIS A 140 -8.09 -1.40 4.45
CA HIS A 140 -7.92 0.03 4.80
C HIS A 140 -7.23 0.25 6.15
N GLY A 141 -6.93 -0.82 6.89
CA GLY A 141 -6.19 -0.74 8.14
C GLY A 141 -6.63 -1.76 9.19
N ARG A 142 -6.10 -1.59 10.41
CA ARG A 142 -6.38 -2.46 11.56
C ARG A 142 -6.85 -1.69 12.81
N THR A 143 -7.11 -0.38 12.72
CA THR A 143 -7.82 0.36 13.78
C THR A 143 -9.30 0.03 13.71
N LEU A 144 -10.10 0.26 14.76
CA LEU A 144 -11.49 -0.23 14.78
C LEU A 144 -12.35 0.29 13.62
N ALA A 145 -12.22 1.57 13.20
CA ALA A 145 -13.00 2.08 12.08
C ALA A 145 -12.43 1.63 10.72
N THR A 146 -11.10 1.60 10.55
CA THR A 146 -10.50 1.10 9.30
C THR A 146 -10.63 -0.40 9.12
N LEU A 147 -10.71 -1.16 10.21
CA LEU A 147 -11.05 -2.58 10.22
C LEU A 147 -12.52 -2.79 9.84
N ALA A 148 -13.42 -1.91 10.30
CA ALA A 148 -14.82 -1.92 9.88
C ALA A 148 -15.01 -1.55 8.40
N ALA A 149 -14.15 -0.68 7.86
CA ALA A 149 -14.10 -0.34 6.44
C ALA A 149 -13.48 -1.46 5.56
N THR A 150 -12.57 -2.24 6.12
CA THR A 150 -11.85 -3.36 5.46
C THR A 150 -12.80 -4.50 5.15
N GLY A 151 -13.06 -4.80 3.87
CA GLY A 151 -14.04 -5.80 3.42
C GLY A 151 -13.63 -7.26 3.56
N GLN A 152 -12.92 -7.62 4.63
CA GLN A 152 -12.41 -8.98 4.88
C GLN A 152 -12.97 -9.55 6.19
N LEU A 153 -14.05 -10.33 6.09
CA LEU A 153 -14.77 -10.89 7.24
C LEU A 153 -13.87 -11.70 8.19
N SER A 154 -12.89 -12.42 7.67
CA SER A 154 -11.94 -13.21 8.47
C SER A 154 -11.11 -12.35 9.41
N LYS A 155 -10.72 -11.13 8.99
CA LYS A 155 -9.97 -10.18 9.83
C LYS A 155 -10.87 -9.46 10.84
N GLN A 156 -12.15 -9.30 10.53
CA GLN A 156 -13.13 -8.61 11.37
C GLN A 156 -13.67 -9.47 12.52
N LYS A 157 -13.88 -10.78 12.29
CA LYS A 157 -14.65 -11.68 13.16
C LYS A 157 -14.24 -11.62 14.64
N SER A 158 -12.95 -11.57 14.92
CA SER A 158 -12.42 -11.62 16.30
C SER A 158 -12.51 -10.29 17.06
N PHE A 159 -12.93 -9.19 16.41
CA PHE A 159 -12.97 -7.85 17.00
C PHE A 159 -14.38 -7.25 17.03
N ALA A 160 -15.41 -8.08 16.82
CA ALA A 160 -16.79 -7.64 16.91
C ALA A 160 -17.19 -7.27 18.36
N PRO A 161 -18.10 -6.29 18.58
CA PRO A 161 -18.79 -5.50 17.57
C PRO A 161 -17.90 -4.42 16.93
N LEU A 162 -18.01 -4.26 15.62
CA LEU A 162 -17.24 -3.27 14.84
C LEU A 162 -17.87 -1.87 14.95
N THR A 163 -17.07 -0.85 14.63
CA THR A 163 -17.58 0.51 14.44
C THR A 163 -18.65 0.54 13.33
N PRO A 164 -19.86 1.05 13.59
CA PRO A 164 -20.92 1.07 12.59
C PRO A 164 -20.67 2.09 11.47
N GLY A 165 -21.50 2.02 10.43
CA GLY A 165 -21.52 2.98 9.33
C GLY A 165 -20.64 2.63 8.15
N PHE A 166 -20.52 1.33 7.85
CA PHE A 166 -19.84 0.82 6.66
C PHE A 166 -20.72 -0.21 5.95
N LYS A 167 -20.75 -0.14 4.62
CA LYS A 167 -21.40 -1.12 3.73
C LYS A 167 -20.34 -1.70 2.81
N HIS A 168 -20.41 -3.00 2.57
CA HIS A 168 -19.48 -3.68 1.67
C HIS A 168 -20.24 -4.18 0.46
N VAL A 169 -19.74 -3.86 -0.73
CA VAL A 169 -20.29 -4.31 -2.01
C VAL A 169 -19.22 -5.02 -2.84
N PRO A 170 -19.57 -5.83 -3.85
CA PRO A 170 -18.56 -6.44 -4.71
C PRO A 170 -17.66 -5.40 -5.38
N PHE A 171 -16.34 -5.62 -5.34
CA PHE A 171 -15.39 -4.80 -6.08
C PHE A 171 -15.62 -4.93 -7.59
N ASN A 172 -15.29 -3.88 -8.35
CA ASN A 172 -15.53 -3.82 -9.80
C ASN A 172 -17.02 -3.99 -10.21
N ASN A 173 -17.97 -3.65 -9.33
CA ASN A 173 -19.42 -3.72 -9.61
C ASN A 173 -20.14 -2.43 -9.18
N VAL A 174 -20.31 -1.51 -10.13
CA VAL A 174 -20.94 -0.20 -9.89
C VAL A 174 -22.45 -0.33 -9.69
N GLU A 175 -23.10 -1.29 -10.32
CA GLU A 175 -24.55 -1.51 -10.18
C GLU A 175 -24.91 -1.89 -8.74
N GLU A 176 -24.12 -2.78 -8.12
CA GLU A 176 -24.31 -3.14 -6.71
C GLU A 176 -23.94 -1.98 -5.77
N MET A 177 -22.99 -1.12 -6.14
CA MET A 177 -22.73 0.13 -5.39
C MET A 177 -23.93 1.05 -5.42
N GLU A 178 -24.52 1.28 -6.59
CA GLU A 178 -25.68 2.14 -6.77
C GLU A 178 -26.89 1.63 -5.97
N LYS A 179 -27.16 0.32 -6.01
CA LYS A 179 -28.24 -0.31 -5.22
C LYS A 179 -28.04 -0.19 -3.71
N ALA A 180 -26.79 -0.15 -3.23
CA ALA A 180 -26.49 -0.03 -1.81
C ALA A 180 -26.64 1.41 -1.25
N ILE A 181 -26.72 2.41 -2.15
CA ILE A 181 -26.89 3.81 -1.76
C ILE A 181 -28.23 3.99 -1.05
N SER A 182 -28.16 4.66 0.09
CA SER A 182 -29.27 5.13 0.89
C SER A 182 -29.05 6.59 1.25
N GLU A 183 -30.08 7.15 1.84
CA GLU A 183 -30.12 8.48 2.41
C GLU A 183 -29.05 8.76 3.50
N LYS A 184 -28.40 7.72 4.02
CA LYS A 184 -27.37 7.80 5.07
C LYS A 184 -25.94 7.76 4.54
N ASP A 185 -25.70 7.45 3.27
CA ASP A 185 -24.33 7.35 2.75
C ASP A 185 -23.72 8.71 2.49
N CYS A 186 -22.46 8.88 2.88
CA CYS A 186 -21.69 10.12 2.72
C CYS A 186 -20.50 9.98 1.76
N ALA A 187 -19.97 8.77 1.58
CA ALA A 187 -18.78 8.55 0.77
C ALA A 187 -18.71 7.13 0.19
N VAL A 188 -17.93 7.00 -0.87
CA VAL A 188 -17.37 5.73 -1.36
C VAL A 188 -15.87 5.75 -1.07
N MET A 189 -15.34 4.70 -0.44
CA MET A 189 -13.91 4.55 -0.15
C MET A 189 -13.36 3.28 -0.79
N ILE A 190 -12.42 3.44 -1.73
CA ILE A 190 -11.94 2.34 -2.59
C ILE A 190 -10.44 2.47 -2.90
N GLU A 191 -9.77 1.32 -3.01
CA GLU A 191 -8.41 1.20 -3.58
C GLU A 191 -8.49 1.18 -5.13
N PRO A 192 -7.60 1.87 -5.87
CA PRO A 192 -7.56 1.77 -7.34
C PRO A 192 -7.26 0.37 -7.87
N ILE A 193 -6.49 -0.40 -7.11
CA ILE A 193 -6.19 -1.82 -7.31
C ILE A 193 -6.19 -2.43 -5.92
N GLN A 194 -7.00 -3.47 -5.65
CA GLN A 194 -7.03 -4.08 -4.33
C GLN A 194 -5.74 -4.84 -4.07
N GLY A 195 -4.96 -4.38 -3.11
CA GLY A 195 -3.65 -4.93 -2.83
C GLY A 195 -3.70 -6.23 -2.05
N GLU A 196 -4.17 -6.15 -0.82
CA GLU A 196 -4.34 -7.33 0.05
C GLU A 196 -5.46 -8.26 -0.44
N GLY A 197 -6.39 -7.75 -1.26
CA GLY A 197 -7.46 -8.54 -1.86
C GLY A 197 -7.00 -9.50 -2.97
N GLY A 198 -5.73 -9.46 -3.37
CA GLY A 198 -5.20 -10.36 -4.40
C GLY A 198 -4.53 -9.67 -5.58
N VAL A 199 -4.17 -8.39 -5.49
CA VAL A 199 -3.77 -7.57 -6.65
C VAL A 199 -4.87 -7.59 -7.72
N ILE A 200 -6.09 -7.24 -7.30
CA ILE A 200 -7.27 -7.24 -8.18
C ILE A 200 -7.32 -5.91 -8.93
N VAL A 201 -7.06 -5.96 -10.23
CA VAL A 201 -7.15 -4.81 -11.14
C VAL A 201 -8.59 -4.71 -11.66
N PRO A 202 -9.31 -3.60 -11.42
CA PRO A 202 -10.67 -3.43 -11.93
C PRO A 202 -10.68 -3.15 -13.44
N ASP A 203 -11.87 -3.13 -14.03
CA ASP A 203 -12.02 -2.70 -15.42
C ASP A 203 -11.63 -1.23 -15.59
N GLN A 204 -11.09 -0.88 -16.76
CA GLN A 204 -10.64 0.49 -17.07
C GLN A 204 -11.74 1.56 -16.85
N SER A 205 -13.01 1.20 -17.03
CA SER A 205 -14.14 2.13 -16.84
C SER A 205 -14.62 2.27 -15.40
N PHE A 206 -14.17 1.39 -14.49
CA PHE A 206 -14.76 1.23 -13.17
C PHE A 206 -14.68 2.49 -12.32
N LEU A 207 -13.47 3.04 -12.09
CA LEU A 207 -13.32 4.24 -11.26
C LEU A 207 -13.98 5.47 -11.88
N GLY A 208 -14.02 5.57 -13.23
CA GLY A 208 -14.79 6.60 -13.93
C GLY A 208 -16.28 6.54 -13.61
N LYS A 209 -16.85 5.33 -13.63
CA LYS A 209 -18.24 5.10 -13.24
C LYS A 209 -18.49 5.36 -11.76
N VAL A 210 -17.60 4.96 -10.85
CA VAL A 210 -17.70 5.27 -9.41
C VAL A 210 -17.65 6.79 -9.15
N ARG A 211 -16.74 7.51 -9.84
CA ARG A 211 -16.67 8.97 -9.75
C ARG A 211 -17.97 9.63 -10.18
N LYS A 212 -18.55 9.17 -11.30
CA LYS A 212 -19.85 9.66 -11.78
C LYS A 212 -20.96 9.37 -10.76
N LEU A 213 -21.04 8.14 -10.25
CA LEU A 213 -21.98 7.75 -9.20
C LEU A 213 -21.86 8.65 -7.97
N CYS A 214 -20.64 8.94 -7.52
CA CYS A 214 -20.41 9.85 -6.39
C CYS A 214 -20.94 11.26 -6.67
N ASN A 215 -20.75 11.79 -7.88
CA ASN A 215 -21.26 13.10 -8.26
C ASN A 215 -22.79 13.12 -8.28
N ASP A 216 -23.41 12.13 -8.93
CA ASP A 216 -24.87 12.05 -9.09
C ASP A 216 -25.59 11.96 -7.73
N HIS A 217 -24.97 11.33 -6.73
CA HIS A 217 -25.54 11.11 -5.40
C HIS A 217 -24.94 12.00 -4.28
N ASN A 218 -24.17 13.02 -4.63
CA ASN A 218 -23.48 13.91 -3.67
C ASN A 218 -22.62 13.17 -2.64
N LEU A 219 -22.01 12.05 -3.02
CA LEU A 219 -21.08 11.28 -2.19
C LEU A 219 -19.65 11.79 -2.42
N LEU A 220 -18.83 11.73 -1.38
CA LEU A 220 -17.39 11.94 -1.53
C LEU A 220 -16.73 10.68 -2.07
N LEU A 221 -15.75 10.84 -2.96
CA LEU A 221 -14.86 9.75 -3.37
C LEU A 221 -13.56 9.82 -2.59
N ILE A 222 -13.33 8.80 -1.76
CA ILE A 222 -12.07 8.57 -1.04
C ILE A 222 -11.29 7.52 -1.80
N ILE A 223 -10.11 7.87 -2.29
CA ILE A 223 -9.20 6.93 -2.93
C ILE A 223 -8.06 6.58 -1.97
N ASP A 224 -7.95 5.30 -1.66
CA ASP A 224 -6.88 4.73 -0.85
C ASP A 224 -5.70 4.35 -1.76
N GLU A 225 -4.67 5.19 -1.78
CA GLU A 225 -3.44 5.00 -2.56
C GLU A 225 -2.24 4.64 -1.68
N ILE A 226 -2.50 4.12 -0.48
CA ILE A 226 -1.45 3.72 0.46
C ILE A 226 -0.53 2.68 -0.17
N GLN A 227 -1.06 1.72 -0.95
CA GLN A 227 -0.23 0.72 -1.63
C GLN A 227 0.00 1.00 -3.12
N THR A 228 -0.94 1.65 -3.81
CA THR A 228 -0.90 1.83 -5.27
C THR A 228 -0.19 3.11 -5.72
N GLY A 229 -0.01 4.08 -4.82
CA GLY A 229 0.61 5.37 -5.12
C GLY A 229 2.13 5.30 -5.16
N MET A 230 2.74 6.49 -5.21
CA MET A 230 4.19 6.68 -5.19
C MET A 230 4.90 5.96 -6.34
N GLY A 231 4.33 5.99 -7.55
CA GLY A 231 4.95 5.42 -8.75
C GLY A 231 4.73 3.91 -8.95
N ARG A 232 4.19 3.21 -7.96
CA ARG A 232 4.09 1.74 -7.91
C ARG A 232 3.47 1.11 -9.17
N THR A 233 2.44 1.73 -9.71
CA THR A 233 1.63 1.18 -10.80
C THR A 233 2.06 1.66 -12.20
N GLY A 234 3.09 2.51 -12.28
CA GLY A 234 3.57 3.10 -13.52
C GLY A 234 3.14 4.55 -13.75
N GLU A 235 2.29 5.08 -12.88
CA GLU A 235 1.99 6.51 -12.72
C GLU A 235 2.32 6.91 -11.28
N LEU A 236 2.51 8.21 -11.01
CA LEU A 236 2.79 8.67 -9.66
C LEU A 236 1.65 8.29 -8.69
N PHE A 237 0.40 8.38 -9.15
CA PHE A 237 -0.79 7.92 -8.43
C PHE A 237 -1.67 7.08 -9.36
N ALA A 238 -2.11 5.91 -8.90
CA ALA A 238 -2.86 4.96 -9.72
C ALA A 238 -4.22 5.51 -10.21
N TYR A 239 -4.84 6.47 -9.51
CA TYR A 239 -6.08 7.12 -9.97
C TYR A 239 -5.90 7.79 -11.34
N GLN A 240 -4.68 8.24 -11.66
CA GLN A 240 -4.35 8.95 -12.90
C GLN A 240 -4.56 8.04 -14.11
N HIS A 241 -4.35 6.73 -13.97
CA HIS A 241 -4.65 5.75 -15.01
C HIS A 241 -6.11 5.73 -15.44
N TYR A 242 -7.03 6.19 -14.59
CA TYR A 242 -8.47 6.14 -14.81
C TYR A 242 -9.06 7.50 -15.16
N GLY A 243 -8.25 8.56 -15.23
CA GLY A 243 -8.69 9.89 -15.62
C GLY A 243 -9.73 10.51 -14.68
N ILE A 244 -9.66 10.20 -13.38
CA ILE A 244 -10.56 10.73 -12.35
C ILE A 244 -9.79 11.54 -11.32
N GLU A 245 -10.49 12.43 -10.60
CA GLU A 245 -9.96 13.06 -9.39
C GLU A 245 -10.80 12.66 -8.18
N PRO A 246 -10.18 12.15 -7.09
CA PRO A 246 -10.88 11.94 -5.83
C PRO A 246 -11.19 13.25 -5.10
N ASP A 247 -12.09 13.17 -4.12
CA ASP A 247 -12.32 14.25 -3.17
C ASP A 247 -11.30 14.20 -2.01
N ILE A 248 -10.94 12.98 -1.59
CA ILE A 248 -9.96 12.70 -0.54
C ILE A 248 -9.01 11.60 -1.04
N LEU A 249 -7.72 11.78 -0.80
CA LEU A 249 -6.67 10.83 -1.18
C LEU A 249 -5.85 10.46 0.05
N THR A 250 -5.60 9.17 0.28
CA THR A 250 -4.73 8.72 1.39
C THR A 250 -3.45 8.06 0.89
N LEU A 251 -2.33 8.42 1.52
CA LEU A 251 -0.97 8.03 1.13
C LEU A 251 -0.20 7.53 2.36
N ALA A 252 0.69 6.55 2.18
CA ALA A 252 1.65 6.10 3.20
C ALA A 252 2.73 5.24 2.51
N LYS A 253 3.26 4.21 3.20
CA LYS A 253 4.19 3.19 2.68
C LYS A 253 5.32 3.79 1.84
N GLY A 254 5.24 3.67 0.52
CA GLY A 254 6.23 4.16 -0.44
C GLY A 254 6.57 5.64 -0.27
N LEU A 255 5.70 6.43 0.36
CA LEU A 255 5.93 7.84 0.64
C LEU A 255 7.14 8.06 1.55
N GLY A 256 7.29 7.25 2.60
CA GLY A 256 8.29 7.47 3.64
C GLY A 256 9.64 6.79 3.40
N GLY A 257 9.79 6.02 2.32
CA GLY A 257 11.04 5.30 2.01
C GLY A 257 11.52 4.39 3.14
N GLY A 258 10.59 3.83 3.94
CA GLY A 258 10.92 3.04 5.15
C GLY A 258 10.57 3.72 6.49
N VAL A 259 10.43 5.05 6.52
CA VAL A 259 10.04 5.79 7.73
C VAL A 259 8.50 5.87 7.85
N PRO A 260 7.91 5.64 9.03
CA PRO A 260 6.46 5.73 9.22
C PRO A 260 5.92 7.14 8.96
N ILE A 261 5.06 7.24 7.95
CA ILE A 261 4.29 8.44 7.64
C ILE A 261 2.99 8.04 6.94
N GLY A 262 1.91 8.75 7.25
CA GLY A 262 0.64 8.69 6.53
C GLY A 262 0.17 10.11 6.21
N VAL A 263 -0.53 10.30 5.10
CA VAL A 263 -1.06 11.60 4.71
C VAL A 263 -2.47 11.42 4.17
N MET A 264 -3.38 12.28 4.61
CA MET A 264 -4.68 12.49 3.98
C MET A 264 -4.65 13.83 3.25
N MET A 265 -4.84 13.83 1.93
CA MET A 265 -5.08 15.04 1.13
C MET A 265 -6.58 15.24 0.96
N ALA A 266 -7.04 16.49 1.08
CA ALA A 266 -8.42 16.86 0.81
C ALA A 266 -8.49 18.13 -0.05
N ARG A 267 -9.32 18.11 -1.09
CA ARG A 267 -9.54 19.26 -1.98
C ARG A 267 -10.50 20.29 -1.38
N ASP A 268 -10.59 21.48 -2.00
CA ASP A 268 -11.63 22.45 -1.69
C ASP A 268 -13.04 21.89 -2.01
N PRO A 269 -14.07 22.12 -1.17
CA PRO A 269 -14.07 22.85 0.10
C PRO A 269 -13.80 21.97 1.35
N LEU A 270 -13.42 20.71 1.18
CA LEU A 270 -13.25 19.75 2.29
C LEU A 270 -12.14 20.12 3.26
N TRP A 271 -11.10 20.78 2.76
CA TRP A 271 -9.93 21.15 3.56
C TRP A 271 -10.19 22.11 4.73
N GLU A 272 -11.35 22.79 4.77
CA GLU A 272 -11.74 23.69 5.86
C GLU A 272 -12.60 22.99 6.92
N VAL A 273 -13.03 21.75 6.63
CA VAL A 273 -13.91 20.98 7.50
C VAL A 273 -13.21 20.66 8.81
N PHE A 274 -11.92 20.30 8.78
CA PHE A 274 -11.12 20.19 10.00
C PHE A 274 -10.68 21.58 10.48
N ASP A 275 -11.37 22.05 11.51
CA ASP A 275 -11.04 23.24 12.29
C ASP A 275 -10.10 22.91 13.47
N VAL A 276 -9.62 23.95 14.17
CA VAL A 276 -8.75 23.82 15.34
C VAL A 276 -9.42 22.94 16.40
N GLY A 277 -8.79 21.83 16.75
CA GLY A 277 -9.28 20.87 17.74
C GLY A 277 -10.14 19.72 17.19
N SER A 278 -10.51 19.74 15.90
CA SER A 278 -11.26 18.63 15.28
C SER A 278 -10.49 17.30 15.22
N HIS A 279 -9.18 17.38 15.03
CA HIS A 279 -8.27 16.23 14.96
C HIS A 279 -6.84 16.63 15.32
N GLY A 280 -5.95 15.64 15.45
CA GLY A 280 -4.56 15.87 15.83
C GLY A 280 -3.76 14.58 15.89
N SER A 281 -2.43 14.72 15.88
CA SER A 281 -1.48 13.63 16.07
C SER A 281 -0.25 14.17 16.79
N THR A 282 0.26 13.43 17.77
CA THR A 282 1.49 13.82 18.48
C THR A 282 2.71 13.72 17.57
N PHE A 283 2.79 12.68 16.73
CA PHE A 283 3.94 12.41 15.86
C PHE A 283 3.70 12.77 14.39
N GLY A 284 2.44 12.92 13.97
CA GLY A 284 2.11 13.26 12.59
C GLY A 284 2.74 14.59 12.19
N GLY A 285 3.43 14.61 11.04
CA GLY A 285 4.09 15.83 10.56
C GLY A 285 5.40 16.20 11.27
N ASN A 286 6.02 15.28 12.01
CA ASN A 286 7.35 15.49 12.58
C ASN A 286 8.41 15.72 11.48
N ALA A 287 9.45 16.49 11.79
CA ALA A 287 10.44 16.96 10.82
C ALA A 287 11.24 15.80 10.19
N LEU A 288 11.55 14.77 10.99
CA LEU A 288 12.31 13.60 10.53
C LEU A 288 11.56 12.81 9.45
N ALA A 289 10.29 12.46 9.71
CA ALA A 289 9.46 11.72 8.76
C ALA A 289 9.13 12.54 7.50
N CYS A 290 8.89 13.84 7.66
CA CYS A 290 8.66 14.72 6.50
C CYS A 290 9.90 14.85 5.61
N THR A 291 11.09 14.89 6.22
CA THR A 291 12.36 14.91 5.46
C THR A 291 12.60 13.61 4.71
N ALA A 292 12.37 12.46 5.35
CA ALA A 292 12.43 11.17 4.68
C ALA A 292 11.47 11.09 3.48
N ALA A 293 10.25 11.60 3.65
CA ALA A 293 9.25 11.63 2.60
C ALA A 293 9.61 12.58 1.44
N LEU A 294 10.14 13.77 1.74
CA LEU A 294 10.64 14.72 0.74
C LEU A 294 11.79 14.10 -0.07
N ALA A 295 12.77 13.49 0.59
CA ALA A 295 13.89 12.83 -0.09
C ALA A 295 13.39 11.70 -1.00
N THR A 296 12.47 10.87 -0.50
CA THR A 296 11.86 9.77 -1.27
C THR A 296 11.10 10.27 -2.49
N LEU A 297 10.24 11.28 -2.34
CA LEU A 297 9.51 11.88 -3.46
C LEU A 297 10.44 12.50 -4.49
N ARG A 298 11.49 13.23 -4.05
CA ARG A 298 12.48 13.82 -4.95
C ARG A 298 13.17 12.75 -5.80
N ILE A 299 13.58 11.64 -5.20
CA ILE A 299 14.17 10.50 -5.93
C ILE A 299 13.17 9.95 -6.96
N ILE A 300 11.92 9.68 -6.56
CA ILE A 300 10.89 9.16 -7.47
C ILE A 300 10.69 10.07 -8.69
N LEU A 301 10.71 11.39 -8.49
CA LEU A 301 10.50 12.38 -9.54
C LEU A 301 11.74 12.59 -10.41
N GLU A 302 12.91 12.76 -9.80
CA GLU A 302 14.17 13.06 -10.51
C GLU A 302 14.69 11.87 -11.31
N GLU A 303 14.50 10.66 -10.81
CA GLU A 303 14.92 9.42 -11.49
C GLU A 303 13.80 8.79 -12.34
N ASP A 304 12.64 9.46 -12.43
CA ASP A 304 11.46 9.02 -13.19
C ASP A 304 11.09 7.55 -12.87
N LEU A 305 11.06 7.23 -11.57
CA LEU A 305 10.84 5.86 -11.09
C LEU A 305 9.45 5.33 -11.43
N SER A 306 8.48 6.22 -11.67
CA SER A 306 7.14 5.82 -12.15
C SER A 306 7.23 5.22 -13.56
N SER A 307 7.90 5.90 -14.49
CA SER A 307 8.10 5.36 -15.84
C SER A 307 9.00 4.13 -15.85
N ARG A 308 10.01 4.07 -14.96
CA ARG A 308 10.80 2.85 -14.75
C ARG A 308 9.93 1.69 -14.29
N ALA A 309 9.08 1.89 -13.27
CA ALA A 309 8.17 0.88 -12.77
C ALA A 309 7.18 0.40 -13.83
N LYS A 310 6.75 1.29 -14.74
CA LYS A 310 5.97 0.91 -15.92
C LYS A 310 6.76 -0.04 -16.84
N ARG A 311 7.94 0.37 -17.32
CA ARG A 311 8.77 -0.42 -18.25
C ARG A 311 9.19 -1.77 -17.66
N THR A 312 9.78 -1.75 -16.47
CA THR A 312 10.24 -2.97 -15.78
C THR A 312 9.08 -3.85 -15.35
N GLY A 313 7.93 -3.25 -14.99
CA GLY A 313 6.69 -3.97 -14.72
C GLY A 313 6.10 -4.67 -15.95
N GLU A 314 6.14 -4.02 -17.12
CA GLU A 314 5.74 -4.62 -18.40
C GLU A 314 6.62 -5.83 -18.75
N PHE A 315 7.94 -5.70 -18.58
CA PHE A 315 8.88 -6.81 -18.72
C PHE A 315 8.53 -7.96 -17.76
N PHE A 316 8.43 -7.68 -16.45
CA PHE A 316 8.14 -8.69 -15.43
C PHE A 316 6.80 -9.40 -15.70
N MET A 317 5.75 -8.64 -16.06
CA MET A 317 4.46 -9.19 -16.45
C MET A 317 4.58 -10.15 -17.64
N GLU A 318 5.36 -9.81 -18.67
CA GLU A 318 5.54 -10.70 -19.83
C GLU A 318 6.26 -11.99 -19.44
N ARG A 319 7.31 -11.92 -18.60
CA ARG A 319 7.99 -13.13 -18.10
C ARG A 319 7.04 -14.02 -17.30
N LEU A 320 6.17 -13.44 -16.46
CA LEU A 320 5.13 -14.19 -15.74
C LEU A 320 4.10 -14.83 -16.70
N LYS A 321 3.69 -14.11 -17.76
CA LYS A 321 2.79 -14.65 -18.80
C LYS A 321 3.44 -15.79 -19.57
N GLU A 322 4.73 -15.72 -19.85
CA GLU A 322 5.48 -16.83 -20.46
C GLU A 322 5.43 -18.08 -19.58
N LEU A 323 5.66 -17.95 -18.28
CA LEU A 323 5.50 -19.06 -17.33
C LEU A 323 4.07 -19.61 -17.35
N HIS A 324 3.06 -18.74 -17.36
CA HIS A 324 1.67 -19.17 -17.45
C HIS A 324 1.36 -19.95 -18.74
N ARG A 325 1.86 -19.49 -19.90
CA ARG A 325 1.71 -20.20 -21.19
C ARG A 325 2.42 -21.55 -21.19
N LYS A 326 3.57 -21.65 -20.51
CA LYS A 326 4.34 -22.89 -20.40
C LYS A 326 3.73 -23.88 -19.39
N TRP A 327 3.15 -23.37 -18.31
CA TRP A 327 2.63 -24.15 -17.19
C TRP A 327 1.13 -23.89 -16.91
N PRO A 328 0.24 -23.98 -17.92
CA PRO A 328 -1.18 -23.63 -17.78
C PRO A 328 -1.94 -24.59 -16.85
N GLN A 329 -1.39 -25.77 -16.55
CA GLN A 329 -1.94 -26.72 -15.58
C GLN A 329 -1.72 -26.28 -14.12
N PHE A 330 -0.70 -25.47 -13.84
CA PHE A 330 -0.37 -25.01 -12.49
C PHE A 330 -0.77 -23.57 -12.22
N ILE A 331 -0.65 -22.69 -13.22
CA ILE A 331 -0.92 -21.25 -13.08
C ILE A 331 -2.33 -20.96 -13.58
N SER A 332 -3.17 -20.32 -12.77
CA SER A 332 -4.52 -19.91 -13.15
C SER A 332 -4.55 -18.52 -13.79
N GLN A 333 -3.78 -17.56 -13.26
CA GLN A 333 -3.78 -16.18 -13.73
C GLN A 333 -2.49 -15.46 -13.35
N VAL A 334 -2.09 -14.50 -14.19
CA VAL A 334 -1.13 -13.44 -13.85
C VAL A 334 -1.79 -12.08 -14.07
N ARG A 335 -1.61 -11.15 -13.13
CA ARG A 335 -2.30 -9.85 -13.13
C ARG A 335 -1.54 -8.79 -12.37
N GLY A 336 -1.91 -7.53 -12.58
CA GLY A 336 -1.30 -6.39 -11.91
C GLY A 336 -0.98 -5.23 -12.85
N LYS A 337 -0.32 -4.21 -12.31
CA LYS A 337 0.09 -3.00 -13.04
C LYS A 337 1.40 -2.45 -12.48
N GLY A 338 2.29 -1.98 -13.35
CA GLY A 338 3.64 -1.56 -12.97
C GLY A 338 4.35 -2.67 -12.19
N LEU A 339 4.93 -2.31 -11.04
CA LEU A 339 5.59 -3.26 -10.12
C LEU A 339 4.68 -3.69 -8.96
N MET A 340 3.38 -3.74 -9.20
CA MET A 340 2.39 -4.37 -8.32
C MET A 340 1.74 -5.53 -9.07
N LEU A 341 2.32 -6.71 -8.92
CA LEU A 341 1.99 -7.89 -9.71
C LEU A 341 1.58 -9.06 -8.81
N ALA A 342 0.82 -9.99 -9.36
CA ALA A 342 0.52 -11.26 -8.71
C ALA A 342 0.47 -12.40 -9.73
N MET A 343 0.82 -13.58 -9.24
CA MET A 343 0.61 -14.85 -9.92
C MET A 343 -0.22 -15.76 -9.02
N GLU A 344 -1.29 -16.27 -9.60
CA GLU A 344 -2.21 -17.18 -8.94
C GLU A 344 -2.05 -18.59 -9.49
N PHE A 345 -2.02 -19.56 -8.59
CA PHE A 345 -1.91 -20.98 -8.86
C PHE A 345 -3.25 -21.68 -8.71
N LYS A 346 -3.43 -22.80 -9.41
CA LYS A 346 -4.62 -23.65 -9.28
C LYS A 346 -4.63 -24.44 -7.96
N GLY A 347 -3.45 -24.75 -7.41
CA GLY A 347 -3.25 -25.45 -6.15
C GLY A 347 -2.73 -24.54 -5.03
N ASP A 348 -2.85 -25.03 -3.80
CA ASP A 348 -2.43 -24.32 -2.58
C ASP A 348 -0.90 -24.45 -2.37
N ILE A 349 -0.11 -23.92 -3.30
CA ILE A 349 1.35 -24.10 -3.35
C ILE A 349 2.16 -22.84 -2.99
N ALA A 350 1.49 -21.71 -2.70
CA ALA A 350 2.18 -20.44 -2.49
C ALA A 350 3.11 -20.46 -1.26
N GLU A 351 2.69 -21.10 -0.16
CA GLU A 351 3.51 -21.22 1.06
C GLU A 351 4.81 -21.98 0.79
N GLU A 352 4.72 -23.09 0.07
CA GLU A 352 5.89 -23.90 -0.27
C GLU A 352 6.86 -23.17 -1.21
N ILE A 353 6.33 -22.43 -2.19
CA ILE A 353 7.15 -21.58 -3.06
C ILE A 353 7.86 -20.48 -2.26
N VAL A 354 7.18 -19.85 -1.29
CA VAL A 354 7.80 -18.83 -0.42
C VAL A 354 8.91 -19.43 0.43
N ARG A 355 8.68 -20.62 1.00
CA ARG A 355 9.66 -21.34 1.82
C ARG A 355 10.91 -21.71 1.00
N GLN A 356 10.73 -22.34 -0.16
CA GLN A 356 11.83 -22.67 -1.07
C GLN A 356 12.52 -21.41 -1.61
N GLY A 357 11.75 -20.35 -1.89
CA GLY A 357 12.31 -19.07 -2.34
C GLY A 357 13.29 -18.52 -1.32
N LEU A 358 12.95 -18.55 -0.04
CA LEU A 358 13.84 -18.10 1.03
C LEU A 358 15.13 -18.94 1.11
N GLU A 359 15.02 -20.26 0.94
CA GLU A 359 16.18 -21.16 0.84
C GLU A 359 17.08 -20.80 -0.37
N GLU A 360 16.51 -20.31 -1.45
CA GLU A 360 17.20 -19.90 -2.68
C GLU A 360 17.65 -18.42 -2.71
N GLY A 361 17.43 -17.68 -1.63
CA GLY A 361 17.79 -16.25 -1.55
C GLY A 361 16.77 -15.31 -2.18
N LEU A 362 15.48 -15.65 -2.17
CA LEU A 362 14.39 -14.85 -2.69
C LEU A 362 13.36 -14.57 -1.59
N VAL A 363 13.05 -13.30 -1.35
CA VAL A 363 12.03 -12.90 -0.38
C VAL A 363 10.70 -12.71 -1.11
N LEU A 364 9.75 -13.61 -0.86
CA LEU A 364 8.47 -13.69 -1.57
C LEU A 364 7.27 -13.56 -0.64
N ASN A 365 6.14 -13.04 -1.15
CA ASN A 365 4.91 -12.86 -0.38
C ASN A 365 3.81 -13.81 -0.87
N GLY A 366 3.57 -14.88 -0.12
CA GLY A 366 2.36 -15.70 -0.26
C GLY A 366 1.17 -14.95 0.34
N LEU A 367 0.38 -14.28 -0.50
CA LEU A 367 -0.74 -13.44 -0.09
C LEU A 367 -1.95 -14.29 0.35
N THR A 368 -2.19 -15.38 -0.35
CA THR A 368 -3.15 -16.44 0.00
C THR A 368 -2.46 -17.78 -0.26
N PRO A 369 -3.07 -18.93 0.09
CA PRO A 369 -2.51 -20.25 -0.26
C PRO A 369 -2.21 -20.44 -1.75
N ARG A 370 -2.84 -19.64 -2.63
CA ARG A 370 -2.72 -19.74 -4.09
C ARG A 370 -2.06 -18.55 -4.77
N VAL A 371 -1.84 -17.44 -4.09
CA VAL A 371 -1.39 -16.20 -4.72
C VAL A 371 -0.04 -15.78 -4.18
N ILE A 372 0.94 -15.62 -5.06
CA ILE A 372 2.17 -14.89 -4.75
C ILE A 372 2.03 -13.47 -5.29
N ARG A 373 2.27 -12.49 -4.42
CA ARG A 373 2.31 -11.07 -4.77
C ARG A 373 3.75 -10.59 -4.85
N PHE A 374 4.02 -9.73 -5.83
CA PHE A 374 5.29 -9.08 -6.05
C PHE A 374 5.12 -7.55 -5.93
N LEU A 375 5.91 -6.96 -5.04
CA LEU A 375 6.02 -5.53 -4.74
C LEU A 375 7.50 -5.13 -4.56
N PRO A 376 8.42 -5.46 -5.49
CA PRO A 376 9.85 -5.14 -5.33
C PRO A 376 10.08 -3.62 -5.26
N PRO A 377 11.26 -3.13 -4.88
CA PRO A 377 11.61 -1.71 -5.09
C PRO A 377 11.40 -1.27 -6.54
N LEU A 378 11.11 0.00 -6.78
CA LEU A 378 10.92 0.54 -8.13
C LEU A 378 12.23 0.54 -8.96
N THR A 379 13.34 0.38 -8.25
CA THR A 379 14.72 0.25 -8.70
C THR A 379 15.11 -1.19 -9.05
N ILE A 380 14.22 -2.18 -8.90
CA ILE A 380 14.51 -3.58 -9.27
C ILE A 380 15.05 -3.70 -10.69
N GLU A 381 16.02 -4.60 -10.88
CA GLU A 381 16.60 -4.90 -12.19
C GLU A 381 15.96 -6.12 -12.86
N GLU A 382 16.00 -6.13 -14.20
CA GLU A 382 15.54 -7.25 -15.01
C GLU A 382 16.30 -8.55 -14.70
N SER A 383 17.58 -8.45 -14.33
CA SER A 383 18.43 -9.57 -13.92
C SER A 383 17.88 -10.31 -12.68
N ALA A 384 17.44 -9.55 -11.67
CA ALA A 384 16.80 -10.09 -10.48
C ALA A 384 15.46 -10.77 -10.83
N ILE A 385 14.68 -10.14 -11.71
CA ILE A 385 13.43 -10.71 -12.21
C ILE A 385 13.68 -12.04 -12.91
N GLU A 386 14.68 -12.14 -13.80
CA GLU A 386 15.02 -13.40 -14.46
C GLU A 386 15.41 -14.50 -13.46
N ARG A 387 16.20 -14.16 -12.42
CA ARG A 387 16.54 -15.11 -11.35
C ARG A 387 15.30 -15.67 -10.65
N LEU A 388 14.29 -14.83 -10.41
CA LEU A 388 13.00 -15.27 -9.86
C LEU A 388 12.22 -16.15 -10.84
N ILE A 389 12.18 -15.77 -12.13
CA ILE A 389 11.47 -16.53 -13.17
C ILE A 389 12.07 -17.93 -13.35
N ASP A 390 13.41 -18.03 -13.34
CA ASP A 390 14.12 -19.30 -13.35
C ASP A 390 13.77 -20.17 -12.14
N PHE A 391 13.79 -19.58 -10.94
CA PHE A 391 13.38 -20.28 -9.71
C PHE A 391 11.96 -20.83 -9.82
N LEU A 392 10.99 -20.00 -10.21
CA LEU A 392 9.59 -20.40 -10.35
C LEU A 392 9.44 -21.53 -11.37
N ASN A 393 10.12 -21.43 -12.52
CA ASN A 393 10.12 -22.47 -13.53
C ASN A 393 10.68 -23.80 -12.98
N GLN A 394 11.76 -23.76 -12.19
CA GLN A 394 12.32 -24.97 -11.56
C GLN A 394 11.37 -25.61 -10.55
N VAL A 395 10.66 -24.80 -9.75
CA VAL A 395 9.64 -25.33 -8.83
C VAL A 395 8.52 -26.03 -9.61
N LEU A 396 8.05 -25.43 -10.71
CA LEU A 396 7.00 -26.00 -11.54
C LEU A 396 7.44 -27.31 -12.24
N ILE A 397 8.69 -27.39 -12.70
CA ILE A 397 9.27 -28.65 -13.24
C ILE A 397 9.29 -29.75 -12.18
N LYS A 398 9.65 -29.43 -10.93
CA LYS A 398 9.65 -30.41 -9.84
C LYS A 398 8.24 -30.91 -9.53
N LEU A 399 7.25 -30.01 -9.53
CA LEU A 399 5.85 -30.36 -9.32
C LEU A 399 5.31 -31.25 -10.44
N GLU A 400 5.66 -30.97 -11.70
CA GLU A 400 5.26 -31.82 -12.83
C GLU A 400 5.79 -33.25 -12.70
N LYS A 401 7.03 -33.43 -12.24
CA LYS A 401 7.63 -34.77 -12.07
C LYS A 401 7.02 -35.59 -10.91
N GLN A 402 6.31 -34.94 -9.99
CA GLN A 402 5.65 -35.59 -8.86
C GLN A 402 4.21 -36.05 -9.19
N HIS A 403 3.69 -35.61 -10.34
CA HIS A 403 2.41 -36.02 -10.91
C HIS A 403 2.64 -36.94 -12.11
#